data_AF-A0A9X1KCM7-F1
#
_entry.id   AF-A0A9X1KCM7-F1
#
_cell.length_a   1.000
_cell.length_b   1.000
_cell.length_c   1.000
_cell.angle_alpha   90.00
_cell.angle_beta   90.00
_cell.angle_gamma   90.00
#
_symmetry.space_group_name_H-M   'P 1'
#
loop_
_entity.id
_entity.type
_entity.pdbx_description
1 polymer ?
#
loop_
_entity_poly.entity_id
_entity_poly.type
_entity_poly.pdbx_seq_one_letter_code
_entity_poly.pdbx_strand_id
1 'polypeptide(L)'
;MARYTCSFIVSVPIDQLQRLLIQLLQECHLDVHYYTADYIMAREIPGQVSFSQLVTIEVLIDKSNATETETGMSMIMKNEELPLQLNNHCRQIFDFVRQSIEQSRHWHLIESISS
;
A
#
# COMPACT_ATOMS: atom_id res chain seq x y z
N MET A 1 14.68 -1.42 -11.36
CA MET A 1 13.61 -0.93 -10.49
C MET A 1 12.65 -2.07 -10.23
N ALA A 2 12.62 -2.57 -8.99
CA ALA A 2 11.59 -3.50 -8.56
C ALA A 2 10.27 -2.72 -8.44
N ARG A 3 9.19 -3.34 -8.88
CA ARG A 3 7.84 -2.77 -8.82
C ARG A 3 6.85 -3.90 -8.60
N TYR A 4 6.01 -3.76 -7.58
CA TYR A 4 4.95 -4.70 -7.26
C TYR A 4 3.64 -3.95 -7.13
N THR A 5 2.55 -4.57 -7.56
CA THR A 5 1.23 -3.96 -7.52
C THR A 5 0.21 -4.92 -6.95
N CYS A 6 -0.68 -4.41 -6.11
CA CYS A 6 -1.87 -5.13 -5.69
C CYS A 6 -3.08 -4.22 -5.77
N SER A 7 -4.25 -4.80 -5.99
CA SER A 7 -5.53 -4.12 -5.92
C SER A 7 -6.44 -4.86 -4.96
N PHE A 8 -7.22 -4.10 -4.22
CA PHE A 8 -8.13 -4.59 -3.20
C PHE A 8 -9.50 -3.96 -3.38
N ILE A 9 -10.54 -4.72 -3.08
CA ILE A 9 -11.88 -4.21 -2.80
C ILE A 9 -12.14 -4.47 -1.32
N VAL A 10 -12.44 -3.40 -0.58
CA VAL A 10 -12.60 -3.45 0.88
C VAL A 10 -13.97 -2.94 1.30
N SER A 11 -14.54 -3.55 2.34
CA SER A 11 -15.87 -3.17 2.85
C SER A 11 -15.79 -1.95 3.78
N VAL A 12 -15.19 -0.87 3.29
CA VAL A 12 -14.95 0.36 4.04
C VAL A 12 -15.48 1.54 3.22
N PRO A 13 -16.30 2.42 3.83
CA PRO A 13 -16.74 3.65 3.17
C PRO A 13 -15.54 4.54 2.83
N ILE A 14 -15.60 5.18 1.66
CA ILE A 14 -14.48 5.97 1.14
C ILE A 14 -14.02 7.09 2.09
N ASP A 15 -14.95 7.69 2.83
CA ASP A 15 -14.68 8.77 3.79
C ASP A 15 -13.82 8.32 4.98
N GLN A 16 -13.79 7.01 5.25
CA GLN A 16 -13.01 6.40 6.33
C GLN A 16 -11.73 5.76 5.79
N LEU A 17 -11.75 5.28 4.54
CA LEU A 17 -10.66 4.51 3.95
C LEU A 17 -9.32 5.25 3.98
N GLN A 18 -9.31 6.53 3.60
CA GLN A 18 -8.08 7.32 3.57
C GLN A 18 -7.39 7.39 4.93
N ARG A 19 -8.18 7.61 6.00
CA ARG A 19 -7.64 7.68 7.37
C ARG A 19 -7.08 6.33 7.81
N LEU A 20 -7.80 5.25 7.53
CA LEU A 20 -7.34 3.90 7.85
C LEU A 20 -6.06 3.54 7.07
N LEU A 21 -5.95 3.95 5.80
CA LEU A 21 -4.75 3.76 4.99
C LEU A 21 -3.55 4.48 5.59
N ILE A 22 -3.71 5.75 5.99
CA ILE A 22 -2.64 6.51 6.63
C ILE A 22 -2.17 5.80 7.91
N GLN A 23 -3.11 5.38 8.75
CA GLN A 23 -2.79 4.65 9.98
C GLN A 23 -2.05 3.34 9.69
N LEU A 24 -2.54 2.52 8.75
CA LEU A 24 -1.94 1.24 8.38
C LEU A 24 -0.51 1.42 7.84
N LEU A 25 -0.29 2.43 7.00
CA LEU A 25 1.04 2.72 6.46
C LEU A 25 2.02 3.14 7.57
N GLN A 26 1.56 3.95 8.54
CA GLN A 26 2.37 4.34 9.70
C GLN A 26 2.68 3.17 10.63
N GLU A 27 1.70 2.27 10.86
CA GLU A 27 1.90 1.01 11.60
C GLU A 27 2.89 0.08 10.88
N CYS A 28 2.95 0.16 9.55
CA CYS A 28 3.96 -0.53 8.74
C CYS A 28 5.34 0.17 8.70
N HIS A 29 5.58 1.15 9.58
CA HIS A 29 6.82 1.94 9.66
C HIS A 29 7.14 2.74 8.38
N LEU A 30 6.11 3.17 7.66
CA LEU A 30 6.24 4.06 6.50
C LEU A 30 5.89 5.49 6.89
N ASP A 31 6.69 6.43 6.45
CA ASP A 31 6.41 7.87 6.59
C ASP A 31 5.51 8.33 5.44
N VAL A 32 4.38 8.95 5.78
CA VAL A 32 3.40 9.45 4.80
C VAL A 32 3.81 10.86 4.40
N HIS A 33 4.33 11.02 3.19
CA HIS A 33 4.85 12.30 2.70
C HIS A 33 3.76 13.18 2.09
N TYR A 34 2.75 12.58 1.46
CA TYR A 34 1.73 13.31 0.72
C TYR A 34 0.44 12.51 0.63
N TYR A 35 -0.70 13.18 0.75
CA TYR A 35 -2.00 12.55 0.51
C TYR A 35 -3.05 13.55 0.01
N THR A 36 -3.89 13.08 -0.90
CA THR A 36 -5.15 13.69 -1.34
C THR A 36 -6.27 12.68 -1.14
N ALA A 37 -7.52 13.10 -1.34
CA ALA A 37 -8.67 12.23 -1.10
C ALA A 37 -8.68 10.93 -1.94
N ASP A 38 -7.88 10.84 -3.02
CA ASP A 38 -7.76 9.68 -3.92
C ASP A 38 -6.33 9.12 -4.04
N TYR A 39 -5.34 9.71 -3.37
CA TYR A 39 -3.95 9.31 -3.51
C TYR A 39 -3.19 9.43 -2.20
N ILE A 40 -2.32 8.47 -1.90
CA ILE A 40 -1.41 8.51 -0.76
C ILE A 40 -0.02 8.09 -1.23
N MET A 41 1.00 8.86 -0.86
CA MET A 41 2.40 8.52 -1.05
C MET A 41 3.07 8.37 0.31
N ALA A 42 3.66 7.21 0.53
CA ALA A 42 4.46 6.92 1.71
C ALA A 42 5.82 6.34 1.32
N ARG A 43 6.81 6.44 2.20
CA ARG A 43 8.14 5.88 1.97
C ARG A 43 8.68 5.27 3.26
N GLU A 44 9.51 4.26 3.15
CA GLU A 44 10.28 3.77 4.29
C GLU A 44 11.16 4.86 4.90
N ILE A 45 11.29 4.82 6.23
CA ILE A 45 12.14 5.72 6.99
C ILE A 45 13.61 5.35 6.74
N PRO A 46 14.47 6.30 6.30
CA PRO A 46 15.88 6.04 6.10
C PRO A 46 16.59 5.58 7.38
N GLY A 47 17.60 4.72 7.24
CA GLY A 47 18.49 4.31 8.33
C GLY A 47 18.49 2.81 8.64
N GLN A 48 17.50 2.05 8.16
CA GLN A 48 17.48 0.58 8.30
C GLN A 48 18.03 -0.16 7.07
N VAL A 49 17.91 0.45 5.88
CA VAL A 49 18.36 -0.12 4.60
C VAL A 49 19.13 0.92 3.79
N SER A 50 19.81 0.47 2.73
CA SER A 50 20.48 1.39 1.80
C SER A 50 19.48 2.27 1.05
N PHE A 51 19.93 3.44 0.59
CA PHE A 51 19.04 4.39 -0.11
C PHE A 51 18.34 3.79 -1.33
N SER A 52 19.04 2.93 -2.09
CA SER A 52 18.49 2.24 -3.25
C SER A 52 17.40 1.22 -2.90
N GLN A 53 17.35 0.79 -1.64
CA GLN A 53 16.38 -0.18 -1.14
C GLN A 53 15.11 0.48 -0.63
N LEU A 54 15.15 1.78 -0.29
CA LEU A 54 13.99 2.48 0.27
C LEU A 54 12.77 2.37 -0.64
N VAL A 55 11.75 1.69 -0.14
CA VAL A 55 10.49 1.47 -0.84
C VAL A 55 9.62 2.71 -0.73
N THR A 56 9.11 3.12 -1.88
CA THR A 56 8.03 4.11 -2.00
C THR A 56 6.74 3.35 -2.30
N ILE A 57 5.70 3.65 -1.53
CA ILE A 57 4.35 3.14 -1.73
C ILE A 57 3.47 4.27 -2.23
N GLU A 58 2.74 3.99 -3.30
CA GLU A 58 1.71 4.85 -3.85
C GLU A 58 0.38 4.10 -3.77
N VAL A 59 -0.61 4.69 -3.12
CA VAL A 59 -1.97 4.15 -3.02
C VAL A 59 -2.90 5.02 -3.85
N LEU A 60 -3.69 4.39 -4.71
CA LEU A 60 -4.73 4.99 -5.53
C LEU A 60 -6.08 4.49 -5.02
N ILE A 61 -6.96 5.39 -4.61
CA ILE A 61 -8.31 5.06 -4.15
C ILE A 61 -9.30 5.32 -5.29
N ASP A 62 -10.04 4.29 -5.69
CA ASP A 62 -11.03 4.39 -6.74
C ASP A 62 -12.32 5.01 -6.21
N LYS A 63 -12.48 6.32 -6.44
CA LYS A 63 -13.71 7.04 -6.09
C LYS A 63 -14.85 6.82 -7.08
N SER A 64 -14.55 6.41 -8.30
CA SER A 64 -15.55 6.38 -9.38
C SER A 64 -16.49 5.19 -9.22
N ASN A 65 -15.96 4.08 -8.70
CA ASN A 65 -16.71 2.85 -8.44
C ASN A 65 -17.00 2.63 -6.94
N ALA A 66 -16.65 3.58 -6.08
CA ALA A 66 -16.93 3.47 -4.64
C ALA A 66 -18.44 3.51 -4.37
N THR A 67 -18.89 2.61 -3.51
CA THR A 67 -20.25 2.57 -2.98
C THR A 67 -20.25 3.03 -1.52
N GLU A 68 -21.43 3.10 -0.89
CA GLU A 68 -21.54 3.44 0.53
C GLU A 68 -20.83 2.43 1.45
N THR A 69 -20.61 1.20 0.97
CA THR A 69 -20.08 0.09 1.76
C THR A 69 -18.77 -0.49 1.23
N GLU A 70 -18.44 -0.27 -0.04
CA GLU A 70 -17.30 -0.89 -0.71
C GLU A 70 -16.47 0.15 -1.45
N THR A 71 -15.15 0.10 -1.26
CA THR A 71 -14.22 0.98 -1.97
C THR A 71 -13.08 0.17 -2.57
N GLY A 72 -12.77 0.43 -3.84
CA GLY A 72 -11.62 -0.14 -4.52
C GLY A 72 -10.35 0.67 -4.26
N MET A 73 -9.21 0.00 -4.19
CA MET A 73 -7.91 0.66 -4.15
C MET A 73 -6.83 -0.16 -4.85
N SER A 74 -5.81 0.52 -5.34
CA SER A 74 -4.58 -0.10 -5.86
C SER A 74 -3.38 0.45 -5.14
N MET A 75 -2.42 -0.41 -4.82
CA MET A 75 -1.14 -0.05 -4.23
C MET A 75 -0.01 -0.41 -5.20
N ILE A 76 0.93 0.50 -5.33
CA ILE A 76 2.14 0.35 -6.13
C ILE A 76 3.32 0.54 -5.19
N MET A 77 4.21 -0.44 -5.13
CA MET A 77 5.42 -0.38 -4.34
C MET A 77 6.63 -0.46 -5.25
N LYS A 78 7.57 0.45 -5.09
CA LYS A 78 8.75 0.56 -5.96
C LYS A 78 9.98 1.00 -5.18
N ASN A 79 11.14 0.49 -5.58
CA ASN A 79 12.44 1.00 -5.14
C ASN A 79 13.47 0.90 -6.28
N GLU A 80 14.69 1.37 -6.05
CA GLU A 80 15.72 1.42 -7.08
C GLU A 80 16.45 0.07 -7.30
N GLU A 81 16.09 -0.99 -6.56
CA GLU A 81 16.69 -2.31 -6.74
C GLU A 81 16.38 -2.90 -8.13
N LEU A 82 17.23 -3.82 -8.60
CA LEU A 82 16.99 -4.54 -9.85
C LEU A 82 16.01 -5.70 -9.61
N PRO A 83 14.98 -5.89 -10.46
CA PRO A 83 13.95 -6.91 -10.29
C PRO A 83 14.46 -8.35 -10.45
N LEU A 84 15.72 -8.54 -10.87
CA LEU A 84 16.33 -9.86 -11.12
C LEU A 84 16.56 -10.67 -9.82
N GLN A 85 16.42 -10.06 -8.65
CA GLN A 85 16.43 -10.77 -7.37
C GLN A 85 14.98 -11.04 -6.92
N LEU A 86 14.56 -12.30 -6.92
CA LEU A 86 13.21 -12.72 -6.53
C LEU A 86 12.87 -12.42 -5.06
N ASN A 87 13.88 -12.34 -4.20
CA ASN A 87 13.77 -11.96 -2.79
C ASN A 87 14.51 -10.62 -2.55
N ASN A 88 14.00 -9.54 -3.12
CA ASN A 88 14.50 -8.18 -2.87
C ASN A 88 13.71 -7.51 -1.74
N HIS A 89 14.26 -6.42 -1.19
CA HIS A 89 13.65 -5.71 -0.07
C HIS A 89 12.26 -5.17 -0.42
N CYS A 90 12.06 -4.68 -1.66
CA CYS A 90 10.75 -4.22 -2.13
C CYS A 90 9.68 -5.31 -2.07
N ARG A 91 10.05 -6.57 -2.36
CA ARG A 91 9.13 -7.71 -2.27
C ARG A 91 8.75 -8.02 -0.82
N GLN A 92 9.70 -7.92 0.10
CA GLN A 92 9.45 -8.19 1.52
C GLN A 92 8.48 -7.16 2.13
N ILE A 93 8.71 -5.87 1.84
CA ILE A 93 7.79 -4.81 2.25
C ILE A 93 6.42 -4.97 1.59
N PHE A 94 6.39 -5.37 0.31
CA PHE A 94 5.14 -5.67 -0.39
C PHE A 94 4.33 -6.77 0.29
N ASP A 95 4.95 -7.91 0.55
CA ASP A 95 4.27 -9.04 1.20
C ASP A 95 3.81 -8.67 2.62
N PHE A 96 4.61 -7.90 3.37
CA PHE A 96 4.28 -7.43 4.72
C PHE A 96 3.07 -6.48 4.76
N VAL A 97 3.06 -5.45 3.91
CA VAL A 97 1.94 -4.49 3.85
C VAL A 97 0.68 -5.17 3.34
N ARG A 98 0.80 -6.04 2.33
CA ARG A 98 -0.33 -6.83 1.80
C ARG A 98 -0.95 -7.71 2.89
N GLN A 99 -0.12 -8.44 3.65
CA GLN A 99 -0.59 -9.27 4.77
C GLN A 99 -1.23 -8.43 5.87
N SER A 100 -0.70 -7.24 6.16
CA SER A 100 -1.29 -6.33 7.15
C SER A 100 -2.71 -5.90 6.77
N ILE A 101 -2.98 -5.68 5.48
CA ILE A 101 -4.34 -5.39 4.98
C ILE A 101 -5.22 -6.64 5.04
N GLU A 102 -4.72 -7.79 4.54
CA GLU A 102 -5.45 -9.06 4.52
C GLU A 102 -5.86 -9.55 5.92
N GLN A 103 -5.04 -9.28 6.94
CA GLN A 103 -5.28 -9.68 8.32
C GLN A 103 -6.02 -8.62 9.15
N SER A 104 -6.15 -7.40 8.65
CA SER A 104 -6.77 -6.32 9.41
C SER A 104 -8.28 -6.49 9.46
N ARG A 105 -8.79 -6.69 10.69
CA ARG A 105 -10.22 -6.85 10.98
C ARG A 105 -11.07 -5.65 10.53
N HIS A 106 -10.47 -4.48 10.37
CA HIS A 106 -11.16 -3.24 10.00
C HIS A 106 -11.48 -3.14 8.51
N TRP A 107 -10.83 -3.95 7.66
CA TRP A 107 -10.86 -3.75 6.21
C TRP A 107 -11.82 -4.70 5.50
N HIS A 108 -12.29 -5.75 6.17
CA HIS A 108 -13.28 -6.71 5.65
C HIS A 108 -13.08 -6.95 4.15
N LEU A 109 -11.89 -7.48 3.82
CA LEU A 109 -11.42 -7.68 2.47
C LEU A 109 -12.41 -8.51 1.65
N ILE A 110 -12.85 -7.98 0.51
CA ILE A 110 -13.77 -8.66 -0.41
C ILE A 110 -12.98 -9.39 -1.50
N GLU A 111 -12.03 -8.69 -2.13
CA GLU A 111 -11.22 -9.23 -3.23
C GLU A 111 -9.79 -8.66 -3.19
N SER A 112 -8.80 -9.49 -3.55
CA SER A 112 -7.39 -9.13 -3.64
C SER A 112 -6.76 -9.73 -4.91
N ILE A 113 -6.14 -8.88 -5.73
CA ILE A 113 -5.40 -9.27 -6.94
C ILE A 113 -3.99 -8.69 -6.85
N SER A 114 -2.96 -9.50 -7.06
CA SER A 114 -1.55 -9.07 -7.00
C SER A 114 -0.73 -9.57 -8.18
N SER A 115 0.18 -8.74 -8.69
CA SER A 115 1.12 -9.03 -9.78
C SER A 115 2.48 -8.41 -9.55
#